data_AF-A0A2Z6R9M6-F1
#
_entry.id   AF-A0A2Z6R9M6-F1
#
_cell.length_a   1.000
_cell.length_b   1.000
_cell.length_c   1.000
_cell.angle_alpha   90.00
_cell.angle_beta   90.00
_cell.angle_gamma   90.00
#
_symmetry.space_group_name_H-M   'P 1'
#
loop_
_entity.id
_entity.type
_entity.pdbx_description
1 polymer ?
#
loop_
_entity_poly.entity_id
_entity_poly.type
_entity_poly.pdbx_seq_one_letter_code
_entity_poly.pdbx_strand_id
1 'polypeptide(L)'
;MFAKIHKDLPHYFTRQMQKNVLNKYSYIQKVTPAVLHMLHFDLTGNVAVSLNSISHDVEERLQLMLTLADPTIISDLRTNNDFDRTKFNTFWDEIEAYFNKQNLLTVDEQRHGTILYMPLALSVCDLCEIIMEKLHTIYGNSFPFTIYILSEE
;
A
#
# COMPACT_ATOMS: atom_id res chain seq x y z
N MET A 1 50.79 5.45 12.40
CA MET A 1 50.13 5.79 13.69
C MET A 1 49.00 6.80 13.48
N PHE A 2 49.25 7.96 12.84
CA PHE A 2 48.22 8.97 12.52
C PHE A 2 47.01 8.47 11.72
N ALA A 3 47.20 7.59 10.71
CA ALA A 3 46.10 7.04 9.92
C ALA A 3 45.14 6.12 10.72
N LYS A 4 45.61 5.58 11.85
CA LYS A 4 44.80 4.73 12.75
C LYS A 4 43.95 5.61 13.66
N ILE A 5 44.54 6.68 14.19
CA ILE A 5 43.86 7.71 15.00
C ILE A 5 42.74 8.41 14.22
N HIS A 6 42.93 8.65 12.91
CA HIS A 6 41.88 9.22 12.07
C HIS A 6 40.64 8.34 11.88
N LYS A 7 40.76 7.02 12.02
CA LYS A 7 39.61 6.10 11.95
C LYS A 7 38.80 6.08 13.25
N ASP A 8 39.47 6.35 14.37
CA ASP A 8 38.87 6.29 15.70
C ASP A 8 38.29 7.65 16.16
N LEU A 9 38.54 8.73 15.38
CA LEU A 9 37.97 10.05 15.63
C LEU A 9 36.49 10.07 15.23
N PRO A 10 35.59 10.64 16.06
CA PRO A 10 34.20 10.86 15.68
C PRO A 10 34.16 11.68 14.39
N HIS A 11 33.37 11.23 13.40
CA HIS A 11 33.19 11.96 12.17
C HIS A 11 32.27 13.17 12.44
N TYR A 12 32.87 14.34 12.66
CA TYR A 12 32.12 15.58 12.87
C TYR A 12 31.62 16.12 11.53
N PHE A 13 30.36 16.55 11.49
CA PHE A 13 29.79 17.20 10.31
C PHE A 13 30.50 18.52 10.03
N THR A 14 31.15 18.62 8.87
CA THR A 14 31.69 19.90 8.39
C THR A 14 30.56 20.79 7.88
N ARG A 15 30.78 22.10 7.85
CA ARG A 15 29.84 23.05 7.22
C ARG A 15 29.52 22.67 5.77
N GLN A 16 30.49 22.06 5.07
CA GLN A 16 30.29 21.60 3.70
C GLN A 16 29.36 20.39 3.62
N MET A 17 29.49 19.43 4.53
CA MET A 17 28.54 18.31 4.62
C MET A 17 27.13 18.80 4.90
N GLN A 18 26.96 19.76 5.81
CA GLN A 18 25.64 20.36 6.10
C GLN A 18 25.03 21.01 4.85
N LYS A 19 25.81 21.79 4.10
CA LYS A 19 25.36 22.38 2.83
C LYS A 19 24.98 21.32 1.80
N ASN A 20 25.74 20.25 1.69
CA ASN A 20 25.47 19.18 0.73
C ASN A 20 24.15 18.47 1.05
N VAL A 21 23.88 18.16 2.32
CA VAL A 21 22.61 17.56 2.75
C VAL A 21 21.45 18.52 2.50
N LEU A 22 21.58 19.79 2.88
CA LEU A 22 20.52 20.79 2.64
C LEU A 22 20.20 20.94 1.15
N ASN A 23 21.21 20.99 0.29
CA ASN A 23 21.01 21.09 -1.16
C ASN A 23 20.41 19.82 -1.77
N LYS A 24 20.79 18.63 -1.29
CA LYS A 24 20.26 17.37 -1.82
C LYS A 24 18.78 17.19 -1.49
N TYR A 25 18.38 17.56 -0.28
CA TYR A 25 17.03 17.34 0.23
C TYR A 25 16.10 18.55 0.07
N SER A 26 16.56 19.68 -0.51
CA SER A 26 15.75 20.91 -0.65
C SER A 26 14.50 20.74 -1.50
N TYR A 27 14.49 19.76 -2.40
CA TYR A 27 13.37 19.49 -3.32
C TYR A 27 12.23 18.69 -2.68
N ILE A 28 12.44 18.19 -1.45
CA ILE A 28 11.45 17.37 -0.75
C ILE A 28 10.48 18.26 0.01
N GLN A 29 9.22 18.26 -0.40
CA GLN A 29 8.16 19.02 0.27
C GLN A 29 7.63 18.32 1.52
N LYS A 30 7.60 16.98 1.53
CA LYS A 30 7.09 16.17 2.64
C LYS A 30 8.09 15.09 3.04
N VAL A 31 8.44 15.06 4.31
CA VAL A 31 9.35 14.07 4.88
C VAL A 31 8.58 12.77 5.13
N THR A 32 8.82 11.75 4.31
CA THR A 32 8.28 10.40 4.49
C THR A 32 9.28 9.52 5.27
N PRO A 33 8.84 8.37 5.84
CA PRO A 33 9.75 7.45 6.51
C PRO A 33 10.92 6.99 5.63
N ALA A 34 10.70 6.78 4.33
CA ALA A 34 11.75 6.40 3.39
C ALA A 34 12.79 7.52 3.19
N VAL A 35 12.35 8.79 3.18
CA VAL A 35 13.27 9.94 3.12
C VAL A 35 14.12 10.04 4.39
N LEU A 36 13.53 9.78 5.56
CA LEU A 36 14.28 9.76 6.83
C LEU A 36 15.31 8.63 6.86
N HIS A 37 14.96 7.45 6.37
CA HIS A 37 15.89 6.34 6.22
C HIS A 37 17.07 6.70 5.34
N MET A 38 16.81 7.31 4.17
CA MET A 38 17.86 7.78 3.26
C MET A 38 18.75 8.84 3.90
N LEU A 39 18.16 9.79 4.63
CA LEU A 39 18.90 10.85 5.31
C LEU A 39 19.78 10.28 6.43
N HIS A 40 19.27 9.31 7.18
CA HIS A 40 20.07 8.60 8.17
C HIS A 40 21.21 7.80 7.52
N PHE A 41 20.96 7.14 6.38
CA PHE A 41 21.98 6.47 5.59
C PHE A 41 23.08 7.44 5.15
N ASP A 42 22.72 8.56 4.53
CA ASP A 42 23.66 9.58 4.05
C ASP A 42 24.53 10.19 5.17
N LEU A 43 23.95 10.37 6.36
CA LEU A 43 24.66 10.96 7.50
C LEU A 43 25.57 9.98 8.23
N THR A 44 25.21 8.70 8.26
CA THR A 44 25.84 7.70 9.14
C THR A 44 26.63 6.64 8.38
N GLY A 45 26.38 6.49 7.06
CA GLY A 45 26.93 5.41 6.24
C GLY A 45 26.40 4.02 6.62
N ASN A 46 25.42 3.94 7.53
CA ASN A 46 24.85 2.69 7.99
C ASN A 46 23.92 2.12 6.92
N VAL A 47 24.38 1.08 6.23
CA VAL A 47 23.56 0.23 5.36
C VAL A 47 22.58 -0.56 6.23
N ALA A 48 21.51 0.09 6.71
CA ALA A 48 20.41 -0.63 7.30
C ALA A 48 19.75 -1.45 6.19
N VAL A 49 19.68 -2.77 6.35
CA VAL A 49 19.00 -3.66 5.40
C VAL A 49 17.53 -3.27 5.37
N SER A 50 17.00 -2.91 4.20
CA SER A 50 15.58 -2.70 4.02
C SER A 50 14.85 -4.00 4.33
N LEU A 51 13.85 -3.93 5.21
CA LEU A 51 13.20 -5.11 5.79
C LEU A 51 12.53 -5.99 4.72
N ASN A 52 12.06 -5.37 3.63
CA ASN A 52 11.32 -6.01 2.53
C ASN A 52 11.87 -5.60 1.15
N SER A 53 11.71 -6.46 0.14
CA SER A 53 12.06 -6.16 -1.26
C SER A 53 11.33 -4.94 -1.81
N ILE A 54 10.09 -4.71 -1.38
CA ILE A 54 9.29 -3.54 -1.75
C ILE A 54 9.90 -2.24 -1.20
N SER A 55 10.38 -2.26 0.06
CA SER A 55 11.04 -1.08 0.64
C SER A 55 12.35 -0.76 -0.08
N HIS A 56 13.09 -1.78 -0.52
CA HIS A 56 14.31 -1.61 -1.30
C HIS A 56 14.06 -0.87 -2.61
N ASP A 57 13.06 -1.29 -3.39
CA ASP A 57 12.70 -0.66 -4.67
C ASP A 57 12.25 0.80 -4.49
N VAL A 58 11.53 1.11 -3.42
CA VAL A 58 11.15 2.50 -3.09
C VAL A 58 12.38 3.34 -2.74
N GLU A 59 13.33 2.79 -1.99
CA GLU A 59 14.58 3.47 -1.64
C GLU A 59 15.45 3.72 -2.88
N GLU A 60 15.64 2.74 -3.77
CA GLU A 60 16.41 2.92 -5.01
C GLU A 60 15.82 4.02 -5.91
N ARG A 61 14.49 4.05 -6.04
CA ARG A 61 13.81 5.10 -6.81
C ARG A 61 13.97 6.47 -6.18
N LEU A 62 13.88 6.58 -4.85
CA LEU A 62 14.14 7.83 -4.13
C LEU A 62 15.59 8.28 -4.28
N GLN A 63 16.54 7.34 -4.30
CA GLN A 63 17.96 7.66 -4.53
C GLN A 63 18.19 8.21 -5.94
N LEU A 64 17.56 7.60 -6.95
CA LEU A 64 17.58 8.07 -8.33
C LEU A 64 17.00 9.49 -8.43
N MET A 65 15.86 9.74 -7.80
CA MET A 65 15.20 11.06 -7.74
C MET A 65 16.11 12.13 -7.14
N LEU A 66 16.75 11.83 -6.00
CA LEU A 66 17.68 12.77 -5.35
C LEU A 66 18.95 13.01 -6.17
N THR A 67 19.40 12.02 -6.93
CA THR A 67 20.60 12.13 -7.78
C THR A 67 20.34 12.98 -9.02
N LEU A 68 19.15 12.84 -9.63
CA LEU A 68 18.76 13.58 -10.82
C LEU A 68 18.17 14.96 -10.49
N ALA A 69 17.93 15.26 -9.21
CA ALA A 69 17.25 16.47 -8.74
C ALA A 69 15.90 16.71 -9.46
N ASP A 70 15.27 15.62 -9.90
CA ASP A 70 14.03 15.65 -10.67
C ASP A 70 12.91 15.00 -9.86
N PRO A 71 12.04 15.80 -9.21
CA PRO A 71 10.93 15.28 -8.44
C PRO A 71 9.82 14.65 -9.32
N THR A 72 9.85 14.83 -10.64
CA THR A 72 8.86 14.26 -11.56
C THR A 72 9.17 12.83 -12.00
N ILE A 73 10.35 12.31 -11.67
CA ILE A 73 10.76 10.94 -12.04
C ILE A 73 9.99 9.86 -11.30
N ILE A 74 9.46 10.16 -10.11
CA ILE A 74 8.58 9.28 -9.36
C ILE A 74 7.15 9.73 -9.64
N SER A 75 6.56 9.17 -10.68
CA SER A 75 5.12 9.22 -10.87
C SER A 75 4.47 8.34 -9.80
N ASP A 76 3.72 8.95 -8.88
CA ASP A 76 2.89 8.21 -7.93
C ASP A 76 1.76 7.54 -8.70
N LEU A 77 1.95 6.27 -9.08
CA LEU A 77 0.93 5.50 -9.80
C LEU A 77 -0.36 5.30 -8.97
N ARG A 78 -0.39 5.65 -7.67
CA ARG A 78 -1.64 5.71 -6.90
C ARG A 78 -2.57 6.82 -7.37
N THR A 79 -2.08 7.83 -8.08
CA THR A 79 -2.98 8.78 -8.78
C THR A 79 -3.77 8.08 -9.88
N ASN A 80 -3.31 6.92 -10.36
CA ASN A 80 -4.10 6.08 -11.28
C ASN A 80 -5.07 5.16 -10.53
N ASN A 81 -4.99 5.09 -9.20
CA ASN A 81 -6.01 4.47 -8.35
C ASN A 81 -7.18 5.42 -8.06
N ASP A 82 -7.19 6.65 -8.59
CA ASP A 82 -8.43 7.40 -8.82
C ASP A 82 -9.21 6.67 -9.94
N PHE A 83 -9.63 5.45 -9.62
CA PHE A 83 -10.24 4.53 -10.56
C PHE A 83 -11.69 4.96 -10.73
N ASP A 84 -11.95 5.71 -11.80
CA ASP A 84 -13.29 5.94 -12.33
C ASP A 84 -13.98 4.58 -12.51
N ARG A 85 -14.98 4.31 -11.67
CA ARG A 85 -15.94 3.21 -11.77
C ARG A 85 -15.48 2.04 -12.66
N THR A 86 -14.89 1.00 -12.07
CA THR A 86 -14.57 -0.27 -12.75
C THR A 86 -15.82 -0.94 -13.35
N LYS A 87 -15.64 -1.82 -14.34
CA LYS A 87 -16.70 -2.76 -14.76
C LYS A 87 -17.22 -3.65 -13.60
N PHE A 88 -16.49 -3.71 -12.48
CA PHE A 88 -16.83 -4.51 -11.31
C PHE A 88 -17.58 -3.74 -10.23
N ASN A 89 -17.89 -2.45 -10.38
CA ASN A 89 -18.58 -1.76 -9.26
C ASN A 89 -19.95 -2.36 -9.01
N THR A 90 -20.66 -2.85 -10.03
CA THR A 90 -21.93 -3.53 -9.80
C THR A 90 -21.78 -4.75 -8.88
N PHE A 91 -20.63 -5.43 -8.93
CA PHE A 91 -20.29 -6.51 -8.01
C PHE A 91 -19.96 -5.99 -6.60
N TRP A 92 -19.17 -4.93 -6.50
CA TRP A 92 -18.82 -4.32 -5.21
C TRP A 92 -20.02 -3.67 -4.51
N ASP A 93 -20.88 -2.96 -5.24
CA ASP A 93 -22.13 -2.36 -4.77
C ASP A 93 -23.07 -3.44 -4.24
N GLU A 94 -23.14 -4.60 -4.90
CA GLU A 94 -23.96 -5.74 -4.43
C GLU A 94 -23.35 -6.43 -3.21
N ILE A 95 -22.02 -6.53 -3.11
CA ILE A 95 -21.32 -6.97 -1.90
C ILE A 95 -21.66 -6.06 -0.73
N GLU A 96 -21.60 -4.75 -0.93
CA GLU A 96 -21.93 -3.77 0.10
C GLU A 96 -23.40 -3.89 0.52
N ALA A 97 -24.33 -4.02 -0.45
CA ALA A 97 -25.74 -4.25 -0.18
C ALA A 97 -25.99 -5.58 0.58
N TYR A 98 -25.26 -6.63 0.24
CA TYR A 98 -25.31 -7.93 0.91
C TYR A 98 -24.94 -7.80 2.39
N PHE A 99 -23.81 -7.16 2.70
CA PHE A 99 -23.39 -6.95 4.09
C PHE A 99 -24.30 -5.99 4.86
N ASN A 100 -24.79 -4.92 4.22
CA ASN A 100 -25.72 -3.99 4.87
C ASN A 100 -27.04 -4.65 5.22
N LYS A 101 -27.60 -5.49 4.34
CA LYS A 101 -28.79 -6.29 4.64
C LYS A 101 -28.54 -7.26 5.79
N GLN A 102 -27.35 -7.85 5.88
CA GLN A 102 -27.00 -8.75 6.98
C GLN A 102 -26.83 -8.02 8.30
N ASN A 103 -26.12 -6.89 8.32
CA ASN A 103 -25.93 -6.09 9.52
C ASN A 103 -27.26 -5.64 10.14
N LEU A 104 -28.27 -5.36 9.32
CA LEU A 104 -29.63 -5.05 9.79
C LEU A 104 -30.35 -6.25 10.43
N LEU A 105 -30.09 -7.49 9.98
CA LEU A 105 -30.63 -8.70 10.60
C LEU A 105 -29.90 -9.04 11.92
N THR A 106 -28.60 -8.75 12.01
CA THR A 106 -27.77 -9.07 13.19
C THR A 106 -28.05 -8.16 14.39
N VAL A 107 -28.52 -6.93 14.18
CA VAL A 107 -28.74 -5.95 15.27
C VAL A 107 -30.05 -6.18 16.04
N ASP A 108 -31.08 -6.77 15.41
CA ASP A 108 -32.40 -6.94 16.06
C ASP A 108 -32.46 -8.11 17.06
N GLU A 109 -31.51 -9.06 17.00
CA GLU A 109 -31.51 -10.28 17.82
C GLU A 109 -30.51 -10.29 19.00
N GLN A 110 -29.70 -9.25 19.18
CA GLN A 110 -28.73 -9.15 20.29
C GLN A 110 -29.38 -8.98 21.68
N ARG A 111 -30.71 -9.02 21.80
CA ARG A 111 -31.37 -8.80 23.08
C ARG A 111 -31.48 -10.02 23.97
N HIS A 112 -31.54 -11.28 23.52
CA HIS A 112 -31.52 -12.44 24.43
C HIS A 112 -31.16 -13.78 23.75
N GLY A 113 -29.96 -14.32 24.03
CA GLY A 113 -29.66 -15.75 23.82
C GLY A 113 -28.26 -16.05 23.28
N THR A 114 -27.66 -17.16 23.72
CA THR A 114 -26.41 -17.73 23.17
C THR A 114 -26.70 -18.32 21.79
N ILE A 115 -26.75 -17.48 20.76
CA ILE A 115 -26.97 -17.89 19.37
C ILE A 115 -25.61 -17.88 18.66
N LEU A 116 -25.17 -19.06 18.20
CA LEU A 116 -23.99 -19.22 17.36
C LEU A 116 -24.40 -18.83 15.93
N TYR A 117 -23.86 -17.73 15.40
CA TYR A 117 -24.12 -17.35 14.01
C TYR A 117 -23.42 -18.35 13.07
N MET A 118 -24.20 -19.00 12.21
CA MET A 118 -23.66 -19.80 11.11
C MET A 118 -23.04 -18.83 10.08
N PRO A 119 -21.79 -19.05 9.63
CA PRO A 119 -21.19 -18.20 8.60
C PRO A 119 -22.00 -18.35 7.30
N LEU A 120 -22.54 -17.23 6.82
CA LEU A 120 -23.36 -17.16 5.59
C LEU A 120 -22.53 -17.30 4.31
N ALA A 121 -21.23 -17.05 4.40
CA ALA A 121 -20.24 -17.43 3.40
C ALA A 121 -19.07 -18.10 4.12
N LEU A 122 -18.77 -19.32 3.73
CA LEU A 122 -17.73 -20.16 4.34
C LEU A 122 -16.34 -19.87 3.78
N SER A 123 -16.26 -19.21 2.62
CA SER A 123 -15.02 -18.84 1.94
C SER A 123 -15.21 -17.63 1.02
N VAL A 124 -14.11 -17.08 0.51
CA VAL A 124 -14.14 -16.03 -0.52
C VAL A 124 -14.81 -16.53 -1.80
N CYS A 125 -14.57 -17.79 -2.20
CA CYS A 125 -15.21 -18.40 -3.36
C CYS A 125 -16.73 -18.49 -3.18
N ASP A 126 -17.17 -18.96 -2.02
CA ASP A 126 -18.58 -19.07 -1.65
C ASP A 126 -19.28 -17.69 -1.63
N LEU A 127 -18.60 -16.66 -1.09
CA LEU A 127 -19.10 -15.28 -1.17
C LEU A 127 -19.27 -14.82 -2.63
N CYS A 128 -18.27 -15.08 -3.49
CA CYS A 128 -18.36 -14.73 -4.90
C CYS A 128 -19.54 -15.42 -5.59
N GLU A 129 -19.74 -16.72 -5.36
CA GLU A 129 -20.87 -17.49 -5.91
C GLU A 129 -22.21 -16.91 -5.48
N ILE A 130 -22.39 -16.64 -4.18
CA ILE A 130 -23.61 -16.05 -3.63
C ILE A 130 -23.94 -14.69 -4.29
N ILE A 131 -22.93 -13.84 -4.47
CA ILE A 131 -23.12 -12.52 -5.08
C ILE A 131 -23.42 -12.66 -6.58
N MET A 132 -22.75 -13.59 -7.28
CA MET A 132 -23.04 -13.86 -8.68
C MET A 132 -24.49 -14.34 -8.87
N GLU A 133 -24.98 -15.27 -8.04
CA GLU A 133 -26.38 -15.73 -8.11
C GLU A 133 -27.38 -14.59 -7.93
N LYS A 134 -27.10 -13.67 -6.99
CA LYS A 134 -27.93 -12.48 -6.79
C LYS A 134 -27.93 -11.56 -8.00
N LEU A 135 -26.76 -11.28 -8.56
CA LEU A 135 -26.64 -10.46 -9.76
C LEU A 135 -27.35 -11.10 -10.96
N HIS A 136 -27.27 -12.42 -11.13
CA HIS A 136 -28.03 -13.15 -12.15
C HIS A 136 -29.55 -13.05 -11.95
N THR A 137 -30.01 -13.03 -10.70
CA THR A 137 -31.43 -12.85 -10.38
C THR A 137 -31.91 -11.43 -10.72
N ILE A 138 -31.07 -10.41 -10.48
CA ILE A 138 -31.41 -8.99 -10.70
C ILE A 138 -31.36 -8.63 -12.19
N TYR A 139 -30.39 -9.15 -12.93
CA TYR A 139 -30.09 -8.70 -14.30
C TYR A 139 -30.30 -9.77 -15.40
N GLY A 140 -30.63 -11.01 -15.04
CA GLY A 140 -30.83 -12.12 -15.99
C GLY A 140 -29.56 -12.54 -16.75
N ASN A 141 -29.75 -13.27 -17.85
CA ASN A 141 -28.68 -13.82 -18.71
C ASN A 141 -27.87 -12.75 -19.49
N SER A 142 -28.10 -11.46 -19.24
CA SER A 142 -27.44 -10.35 -19.95
C SER A 142 -26.20 -9.80 -19.23
N PHE A 143 -25.73 -10.43 -18.15
CA PHE A 143 -24.51 -10.00 -17.45
C PHE A 143 -23.26 -10.60 -18.10
N PRO A 144 -22.36 -9.78 -18.70
CA PRO A 144 -21.15 -10.29 -19.31
C PRO A 144 -20.04 -10.29 -18.26
N PHE A 145 -19.82 -11.40 -17.59
CA PHE A 145 -18.60 -11.58 -16.83
C PHE A 145 -18.04 -12.99 -16.96
N THR A 146 -17.22 -13.18 -18.01
CA THR A 146 -16.10 -14.13 -17.95
C THR A 146 -15.05 -13.55 -17.00
N ILE A 147 -15.23 -13.75 -15.70
CA ILE A 147 -14.16 -13.59 -14.72
C ILE A 147 -13.40 -14.91 -14.72
N TYR A 148 -12.40 -15.02 -15.58
CA TYR A 148 -11.34 -15.99 -15.34
C TYR A 148 -10.53 -15.47 -14.16
N ILE A 149 -10.85 -15.94 -12.95
CA ILE A 149 -9.90 -15.90 -11.86
C ILE A 149 -8.77 -16.82 -12.31
N LEU A 150 -7.61 -16.25 -12.61
CA LEU A 150 -6.41 -17.04 -12.80
C LEU A 150 -6.16 -17.72 -11.44
N SER A 151 -6.59 -18.97 -11.31
CA SER A 151 -6.17 -19.82 -10.21
C SER A 151 -4.66 -19.97 -10.37
N GLU A 152 -3.93 -19.54 -9.35
CA GLU A 152 -2.48 -19.60 -9.28
C GLU A 152 -1.96 -21.01 -9.61
N GLU A 153 -0.90 -21.06 -10.43
CA GLU A 153 0.05 -22.17 -10.50
C GLU A 153 1.35 -21.72 -9.82
#